data_AF-A0AAV0NH76-F1
#
_entry.id   AF-A0AAV0NH76-F1
#
_cell.length_a   1.000
_cell.length_b   1.000
_cell.length_c   1.000
_cell.angle_alpha   90.00
_cell.angle_beta   90.00
_cell.angle_gamma   90.00
#
_symmetry.space_group_name_H-M   'P 1'
#
loop_
_entity.id
_entity.type
_entity.pdbx_description
1 polymer ?
#
loop_
_entity_poly.entity_id
_entity_poly.type
_entity_poly.pdbx_seq_one_letter_code
_entity_poly.pdbx_strand_id
1 'polypeptide(L)'
;MKAAKEEARAKRKEKVVSKATKAFLRYLSDSDFRLLHDSIAQMFADALKQDLENLSARQFRNISLAAKWCPSLDSSYDKATLICESIARRVFPKESDPEYEKIEDAHYAYRVRDRLRKQVLVPLRRAIKLPEVYMSARQWRNLPYDRVPSVAMKNYKGHFVKHDGKRFNKYLEDVAQGKVKIAAGALLPHEIIADLKSSSDGGKVAELQWARMVEDMAKIGKLNDCIAVCDVSGSMFGEPMEVCVALGLLISELSEEPWKGKVITFHQDPRLNVVEGKSLLEKTEFIRKMDWGGSTDFQKVFDRILEAAVENGASEEQMVRKVFVFSDMEFNMASGHYHYGNYGYGSRGYGYGYGDDSGDDVSSDENYSEEDGGGRVDGEEEEEEQRPVEGWETDYEAIQRKFKEKGFSRVPEIVFWNLRDSSATPVKATQSGVALVSGYSKNLVKLFMEEGAIADPVSIMHKAIEGELYQRLVVCD
;
A
#
# COMPACT_ATOMS: atom_id res chain seq x y z
N MET A 1 4.38 8.94 -47.20
CA MET A 1 4.10 9.52 -45.86
C MET A 1 2.62 9.84 -45.58
N LYS A 2 1.86 10.42 -46.52
CA LYS A 2 0.43 10.77 -46.29
C LYS A 2 -0.49 9.54 -46.19
N ALA A 3 -0.34 8.55 -47.08
CA ALA A 3 -1.09 7.30 -47.06
C ALA A 3 -0.90 6.50 -45.75
N ALA A 4 0.34 6.35 -45.27
CA ALA A 4 0.61 5.68 -44.00
C ALA A 4 -0.01 6.39 -42.78
N LYS A 5 -0.10 7.73 -42.80
CA LYS A 5 -0.80 8.50 -41.75
C LYS A 5 -2.32 8.28 -41.81
N GLU A 6 -2.89 8.17 -43.01
CA GLU A 6 -4.32 7.91 -43.21
C GLU A 6 -4.70 6.49 -42.78
N GLU A 7 -3.89 5.48 -43.14
CA GLU A 7 -4.08 4.10 -42.71
C GLU A 7 -3.98 3.95 -41.18
N ALA A 8 -2.97 4.57 -40.56
CA ALA A 8 -2.83 4.59 -39.10
C ALA A 8 -4.03 5.27 -38.41
N ARG A 9 -4.60 6.32 -39.03
CA ARG A 9 -5.81 6.99 -38.53
C ARG A 9 -7.04 6.09 -38.64
N ALA A 10 -7.18 5.35 -39.74
CA ALA A 10 -8.27 4.40 -39.94
C ALA A 10 -8.22 3.27 -38.90
N LYS A 11 -7.06 2.62 -38.73
CA LYS A 11 -6.83 1.59 -37.71
C LYS A 11 -7.13 2.07 -36.29
N ARG A 12 -6.78 3.32 -35.95
CA ARG A 12 -7.13 3.93 -34.66
C ARG A 12 -8.64 4.11 -34.48
N LYS A 13 -9.36 4.55 -35.53
CA LYS A 13 -10.82 4.69 -35.49
C LYS A 13 -11.49 3.33 -35.29
N GLU A 14 -11.06 2.33 -36.04
CA GLU A 14 -11.57 0.95 -35.93
C GLU A 14 -11.38 0.40 -34.51
N LYS A 15 -10.19 0.58 -33.92
CA LYS A 15 -9.91 0.17 -32.55
C LYS A 15 -10.80 0.89 -31.52
N VAL A 16 -11.13 2.16 -31.75
CA VAL A 16 -12.05 2.92 -30.88
C VAL A 16 -13.47 2.38 -31.00
N VAL A 17 -13.94 2.14 -32.23
CA VAL A 17 -15.27 1.55 -32.47
C VAL A 17 -15.37 0.16 -31.84
N SER A 18 -14.40 -0.71 -32.06
CA SER A 18 -14.35 -2.05 -31.47
C SER A 18 -14.45 -2.04 -29.94
N LYS A 19 -13.74 -1.11 -29.27
CA LYS A 19 -13.84 -0.93 -27.82
C LYS A 19 -15.24 -0.48 -27.38
N ALA A 20 -15.81 0.51 -28.07
CA ALA A 20 -17.15 1.00 -27.77
C ALA A 20 -18.20 -0.09 -27.97
N THR A 21 -18.12 -0.86 -29.06
CA THR A 21 -18.99 -2.00 -29.32
C THR A 21 -18.87 -3.06 -28.23
N LYS A 22 -17.64 -3.40 -27.81
CA LYS A 22 -17.42 -4.36 -26.72
C LYS A 22 -18.05 -3.90 -25.41
N ALA A 23 -17.89 -2.61 -25.07
CA ALA A 23 -18.48 -2.03 -23.87
C ALA A 23 -20.01 -2.06 -23.92
N PHE A 24 -20.59 -1.68 -25.07
CA PHE A 24 -22.03 -1.70 -25.28
C PHE A 24 -22.62 -3.11 -25.21
N LEU A 25 -22.03 -4.08 -25.90
CA LEU A 25 -22.46 -5.47 -25.84
C LEU A 25 -22.37 -6.02 -24.42
N ARG A 26 -21.27 -5.72 -23.71
CA ARG A 26 -21.11 -6.12 -22.30
C ARG A 26 -22.18 -5.49 -21.42
N TYR A 27 -22.50 -4.21 -21.59
CA TYR A 27 -23.58 -3.56 -20.86
C TYR A 27 -24.95 -4.22 -21.07
N LEU A 28 -25.21 -4.77 -22.26
CA LEU A 28 -26.46 -5.48 -22.54
C LEU A 28 -26.48 -6.91 -21.99
N SER A 29 -25.36 -7.63 -22.04
CA SER A 29 -25.30 -9.07 -21.75
C SER A 29 -24.86 -9.42 -20.32
N ASP A 30 -24.08 -8.56 -19.67
CA ASP A 30 -23.44 -8.81 -18.38
C ASP A 30 -24.08 -7.90 -17.31
N SER A 31 -24.89 -8.51 -16.44
CA SER A 31 -25.63 -7.82 -15.37
C SER A 31 -24.73 -7.12 -14.38
N ASP A 32 -23.60 -7.74 -14.04
CA ASP A 32 -22.66 -7.24 -13.03
C ASP A 32 -21.93 -6.03 -13.57
N PHE A 33 -21.48 -6.10 -14.83
CA PHE A 33 -20.91 -4.96 -15.52
C PHE A 33 -21.92 -3.81 -15.64
N ARG A 34 -23.19 -4.10 -15.97
CA ARG A 34 -24.24 -3.08 -16.04
C ARG A 34 -24.46 -2.40 -14.70
N LEU A 35 -24.59 -3.19 -13.62
CA LEU A 35 -24.77 -2.68 -12.26
C LEU A 35 -23.59 -1.80 -11.84
N LEU A 36 -22.35 -2.26 -12.06
CA LEU A 36 -21.14 -1.50 -11.77
C LEU A 36 -21.09 -0.19 -12.56
N HIS A 37 -21.35 -0.25 -13.86
CA HIS A 37 -21.35 0.91 -14.75
C HIS A 37 -22.38 1.95 -14.30
N ASP A 38 -23.60 1.52 -13.99
CA ASP A 38 -24.68 2.39 -13.54
C ASP A 38 -24.41 2.99 -12.15
N SER A 39 -23.83 2.20 -11.25
CA SER A 39 -23.43 2.68 -9.91
C SER A 39 -22.34 3.73 -9.99
N ILE A 40 -21.31 3.53 -10.84
CA ILE A 40 -20.26 4.52 -11.07
C ILE A 40 -20.85 5.80 -11.70
N ALA A 41 -21.72 5.65 -12.70
CA ALA A 41 -22.36 6.79 -13.34
C ALA A 41 -23.22 7.59 -12.36
N GLN A 42 -23.93 6.90 -11.47
CA GLN A 42 -24.76 7.51 -10.42
C GLN A 42 -23.89 8.24 -9.38
N MET A 43 -22.84 7.60 -8.88
CA MET A 43 -21.89 8.21 -7.94
C MET A 43 -21.31 9.52 -8.49
N PHE A 44 -20.87 9.54 -9.76
CA PHE A 44 -20.40 10.77 -10.39
C PHE A 44 -21.51 11.80 -10.54
N ALA A 45 -22.70 11.40 -10.97
CA ALA A 45 -23.82 12.33 -11.17
C ALA A 45 -24.21 13.03 -9.86
N ASP A 46 -24.32 12.28 -8.76
CA ASP A 46 -24.70 12.82 -7.45
C ASP A 46 -23.62 13.75 -6.90
N ALA A 47 -22.35 13.34 -6.95
CA ALA A 47 -21.23 14.18 -6.53
C ALA A 47 -21.13 15.47 -7.35
N LEU A 48 -21.33 15.40 -8.68
CA LEU A 48 -21.28 16.58 -9.55
C LEU A 48 -22.46 17.53 -9.32
N LYS A 49 -23.66 17.02 -9.03
CA LYS A 49 -24.82 17.84 -8.66
C LYS A 49 -24.55 18.57 -7.35
N GLN A 50 -24.09 17.85 -6.33
CA GLN A 50 -23.73 18.45 -5.04
C GLN A 50 -22.63 19.50 -5.17
N ASP A 51 -21.63 19.24 -6.02
CA ASP A 51 -20.54 20.18 -6.30
C ASP A 51 -21.04 21.45 -7.00
N LEU A 52 -22.05 21.34 -7.89
CA LEU A 52 -22.68 22.50 -8.53
C LEU A 52 -23.47 23.35 -7.52
N GLU A 53 -24.15 22.72 -6.56
CA GLU A 53 -24.80 23.42 -5.45
C GLU A 53 -23.78 24.13 -4.56
N ASN A 54 -22.68 23.46 -4.21
CA ASN A 54 -21.59 24.08 -3.46
C ASN A 54 -20.97 25.24 -4.25
N LEU A 55 -20.85 25.12 -5.57
CA LEU A 55 -20.37 26.18 -6.44
C LEU A 55 -21.33 27.38 -6.46
N SER A 56 -22.64 27.15 -6.59
CA SER A 56 -23.64 28.22 -6.60
C SER A 56 -23.73 28.93 -5.25
N ALA A 57 -23.59 28.18 -4.14
CA ALA A 57 -23.50 28.69 -2.77
C ALA A 57 -22.14 29.32 -2.41
N ARG A 58 -21.19 29.37 -3.35
CA ARG A 58 -19.81 29.88 -3.15
C ARG A 58 -19.03 29.13 -2.06
N GLN A 59 -19.42 27.90 -1.75
CA GLN A 59 -18.75 27.01 -0.79
C GLN A 59 -17.60 26.25 -1.48
N PHE A 60 -16.60 26.98 -1.97
CA PHE A 60 -15.51 26.41 -2.78
C PHE A 60 -14.67 25.33 -2.06
N ARG A 61 -14.68 25.30 -0.72
CA ARG A 61 -13.97 24.29 0.07
C ARG A 61 -14.71 22.94 0.12
N ASN A 62 -16.01 22.95 -0.16
CA ASN A 62 -16.87 21.77 -0.12
C ASN A 62 -17.01 21.13 -1.51
N ILE A 63 -16.42 21.72 -2.55
CA ILE A 63 -16.40 21.13 -3.90
C ILE A 63 -15.42 19.96 -3.89
N SER A 64 -15.94 18.77 -4.20
CA SER A 64 -15.20 17.52 -4.27
C SER A 64 -14.25 17.48 -5.47
N LEU A 65 -13.45 16.40 -5.57
CA LEU A 65 -12.62 16.12 -6.74
C LEU A 65 -13.38 15.36 -7.85
N ALA A 66 -14.70 15.16 -7.74
CA ALA A 66 -15.48 14.41 -8.73
C ALA A 66 -15.31 14.97 -10.14
N ALA A 67 -15.32 16.28 -10.32
CA ALA A 67 -15.10 16.89 -11.64
C ALA A 67 -13.68 16.69 -12.19
N LYS A 68 -12.66 16.50 -11.32
CA LYS A 68 -11.29 16.16 -11.74
C LYS A 68 -11.22 14.74 -12.28
N TRP A 69 -11.86 13.79 -11.60
CA TRP A 69 -11.80 12.36 -11.92
C TRP A 69 -12.85 11.90 -12.92
N CYS A 70 -13.94 12.66 -13.09
CA CYS A 70 -14.94 12.39 -14.12
C CYS A 70 -14.26 12.37 -15.49
N PRO A 71 -14.42 11.29 -16.28
CA PRO A 71 -13.85 11.21 -17.61
C PRO A 71 -14.25 12.41 -18.46
N SER A 72 -13.30 12.91 -19.26
CA SER A 72 -13.63 13.92 -20.26
C SER A 72 -14.21 13.23 -21.49
N LEU A 73 -15.15 13.89 -22.17
CA LEU A 73 -15.67 13.41 -23.44
C LEU A 73 -14.53 13.04 -24.39
N ASP A 74 -14.68 11.90 -25.06
CA ASP A 74 -13.70 11.35 -26.02
C ASP A 74 -12.32 11.05 -25.45
N SER A 75 -12.17 11.03 -24.11
CA SER A 75 -10.97 10.50 -23.45
C SER A 75 -10.81 9.01 -23.72
N SER A 76 -9.63 8.46 -23.43
CA SER A 76 -9.38 7.01 -23.56
C SER A 76 -10.35 6.18 -22.73
N TYR A 77 -10.73 6.67 -21.54
CA TYR A 77 -11.70 6.04 -20.65
C TYR A 77 -13.11 6.10 -21.24
N ASP A 78 -13.56 7.28 -21.69
CA ASP A 78 -14.89 7.44 -22.30
C ASP A 78 -15.04 6.58 -23.56
N LYS A 79 -14.03 6.55 -24.43
CA LYS A 79 -14.02 5.71 -25.63
C LYS A 79 -14.07 4.21 -25.34
N ALA A 80 -13.64 3.79 -24.16
CA ALA A 80 -13.61 2.39 -23.77
C ALA A 80 -14.84 1.96 -22.96
N THR A 81 -15.60 2.89 -22.39
CA THR A 81 -16.69 2.60 -21.44
C THR A 81 -18.02 3.24 -21.81
N LEU A 82 -18.00 4.33 -22.59
CA LEU A 82 -19.15 5.19 -22.90
C LEU A 82 -19.81 5.84 -21.67
N ILE A 83 -19.10 5.87 -20.54
CA ILE A 83 -19.61 6.30 -19.24
C ILE A 83 -20.06 7.77 -19.21
N CYS A 84 -19.48 8.66 -20.04
CA CYS A 84 -19.86 10.08 -20.01
C CYS A 84 -21.32 10.29 -20.42
N GLU A 85 -21.86 9.46 -21.31
CA GLU A 85 -23.27 9.54 -21.67
C GLU A 85 -24.16 9.17 -20.48
N SER A 86 -23.85 8.08 -19.79
CA SER A 86 -24.61 7.64 -18.61
C SER A 86 -24.55 8.61 -17.45
N ILE A 87 -23.39 9.27 -17.23
CA ILE A 87 -23.26 10.36 -16.26
C ILE A 87 -24.11 11.55 -16.71
N ALA A 88 -23.99 11.97 -17.98
CA ALA A 88 -24.70 13.13 -18.50
C ALA A 88 -26.22 12.98 -18.43
N ARG A 89 -26.76 11.81 -18.79
CA ARG A 89 -28.19 11.50 -18.70
C ARG A 89 -28.70 11.55 -17.25
N ARG A 90 -27.89 11.14 -16.27
CA ARG A 90 -28.25 11.22 -14.83
C ARG A 90 -28.15 12.63 -14.26
N VAL A 91 -27.20 13.42 -14.74
CA VAL A 91 -27.08 14.85 -14.37
C VAL A 91 -28.21 15.67 -14.99
N PHE A 92 -28.61 15.36 -16.22
CA PHE A 92 -29.67 16.03 -16.98
C PHE A 92 -30.73 15.02 -17.48
N PRO A 93 -31.58 14.48 -16.59
CA PRO A 93 -32.66 13.55 -16.98
C PRO A 93 -33.59 14.16 -18.03
N LYS A 94 -34.29 13.35 -18.83
CA LYS A 94 -35.19 13.88 -19.88
C LYS A 94 -36.28 14.77 -19.30
N GLU A 95 -36.73 14.45 -18.09
CA GLU A 95 -37.77 15.14 -17.34
C GLU A 95 -37.29 16.49 -16.78
N SER A 96 -35.98 16.76 -16.80
CA SER A 96 -35.40 17.99 -16.23
C SER A 96 -35.57 19.22 -17.11
N ASP A 97 -35.89 19.05 -18.40
CA ASP A 97 -35.99 20.15 -19.35
C ASP A 97 -37.04 19.80 -20.43
N PRO A 98 -38.12 20.60 -20.58
CA PRO A 98 -39.14 20.38 -21.60
C PRO A 98 -38.60 20.35 -23.04
N GLU A 99 -37.41 20.91 -23.30
CA GLU A 99 -36.75 20.81 -24.60
C GLU A 99 -36.33 19.38 -24.96
N TYR A 100 -36.21 18.48 -23.98
CA TYR A 100 -35.76 17.10 -24.19
C TYR A 100 -36.88 16.15 -24.63
N GLU A 101 -38.13 16.46 -24.34
CA GLU A 101 -39.27 15.60 -24.70
C GLU A 101 -39.46 15.49 -26.22
N LYS A 102 -39.08 16.54 -26.96
CA LYS A 102 -39.36 16.67 -28.40
C LYS A 102 -38.19 16.31 -29.30
N ILE A 103 -37.05 15.90 -28.74
CA ILE A 103 -35.85 15.59 -29.51
C ILE A 103 -35.58 14.08 -29.52
N GLU A 104 -35.03 13.61 -30.64
CA GLU A 104 -34.60 12.23 -30.82
C GLU A 104 -33.52 11.85 -29.78
N ASP A 105 -33.49 10.58 -29.37
CA ASP A 105 -32.60 10.11 -28.30
C ASP A 105 -31.11 10.37 -28.60
N ALA A 106 -30.67 10.22 -29.85
CA ALA A 106 -29.31 10.53 -30.26
C ALA A 106 -28.97 12.03 -30.09
N HIS A 107 -29.92 12.91 -30.41
CA HIS A 107 -29.79 14.35 -30.24
C HIS A 107 -29.81 14.75 -28.75
N TYR A 108 -30.64 14.09 -27.95
CA TYR A 108 -30.65 14.23 -26.49
C TYR A 108 -29.30 13.84 -25.89
N ALA A 109 -28.78 12.66 -26.22
CA ALA A 109 -27.48 12.16 -25.77
C ALA A 109 -26.35 13.14 -26.09
N TYR A 110 -26.32 13.66 -27.32
CA TYR A 110 -25.35 14.67 -27.74
C TYR A 110 -25.45 15.95 -26.90
N ARG A 111 -26.67 16.48 -26.71
CA ARG A 111 -26.91 17.71 -25.93
C ARG A 111 -26.48 17.56 -24.48
N VAL A 112 -26.88 16.49 -23.79
CA VAL A 112 -26.53 16.32 -22.37
C VAL A 112 -25.04 16.11 -22.17
N ARG A 113 -24.36 15.42 -23.11
CA ARG A 113 -22.90 15.26 -23.09
C ARG A 113 -22.18 16.60 -23.25
N ASP A 114 -22.64 17.46 -24.15
CA ASP A 114 -22.09 18.82 -24.31
C ASP A 114 -22.35 19.69 -23.07
N ARG A 115 -23.55 19.60 -22.47
CA ARG A 115 -23.88 20.28 -21.21
C ARG A 115 -23.02 19.78 -20.05
N LEU A 116 -22.82 18.46 -19.90
CA LEU A 116 -21.93 17.89 -18.87
C LEU A 116 -20.54 18.52 -18.97
N ARG A 117 -19.99 18.62 -20.19
CA ARG A 117 -18.69 19.28 -20.38
C ARG A 117 -18.74 20.77 -20.03
N LYS A 118 -19.64 21.54 -20.64
CA LYS A 118 -19.61 23.02 -20.60
C LYS A 118 -20.20 23.61 -19.32
N GLN A 119 -21.31 23.06 -18.85
CA GLN A 119 -22.09 23.58 -17.72
C GLN A 119 -21.70 22.92 -16.38
N VAL A 120 -21.03 21.77 -16.40
CA VAL A 120 -20.65 21.05 -15.17
C VAL A 120 -19.14 20.97 -15.00
N LEU A 121 -18.46 20.23 -15.87
CA LEU A 121 -17.03 19.93 -15.68
C LEU A 121 -16.14 21.17 -15.80
N VAL A 122 -16.36 22.04 -16.79
CA VAL A 122 -15.58 23.27 -16.97
C VAL A 122 -15.68 24.21 -15.76
N PRO A 123 -16.89 24.63 -15.28
CA PRO A 123 -16.99 25.54 -14.14
C PRO A 123 -16.47 24.91 -12.84
N LEU A 124 -16.76 23.62 -12.58
CA LEU A 124 -16.25 22.93 -11.40
C LEU A 124 -14.71 22.82 -11.41
N ARG A 125 -14.10 22.41 -12.53
CA ARG A 125 -12.63 22.36 -12.66
C ARG A 125 -11.97 23.73 -12.48
N ARG A 126 -12.63 24.81 -12.92
CA ARG A 126 -12.19 26.18 -12.68
C ARG A 126 -12.28 26.55 -11.19
N ALA A 127 -13.35 26.16 -10.52
CA ALA A 127 -13.56 26.41 -9.09
C ALA A 127 -12.58 25.64 -8.19
N ILE A 128 -12.24 24.40 -8.56
CA ILE A 128 -11.23 23.58 -7.89
C ILE A 128 -9.82 24.21 -8.01
N LYS A 129 -9.61 25.06 -9.03
CA LYS A 129 -8.32 25.72 -9.33
C LYS A 129 -7.19 24.73 -9.61
N LEU A 130 -7.48 23.73 -10.45
CA LEU A 130 -6.51 22.75 -10.90
C LEU A 130 -5.29 23.39 -11.59
N PRO A 131 -4.04 22.98 -11.27
CA PRO A 131 -2.84 23.57 -11.87
C PRO A 131 -2.83 23.49 -13.39
N GLU A 132 -3.35 22.41 -13.97
CA GLU A 132 -3.39 22.14 -15.41
C GLU A 132 -4.15 23.25 -16.18
N VAL A 133 -5.17 23.86 -15.55
CA VAL A 133 -5.95 24.96 -16.14
C VAL A 133 -5.09 26.21 -16.29
N TYR A 134 -4.30 26.56 -15.27
CA TYR A 134 -3.41 27.72 -15.32
C TYR A 134 -2.21 27.47 -16.22
N MET A 135 -1.63 26.27 -16.16
CA MET A 135 -0.46 25.89 -16.95
C MET A 135 -0.77 25.91 -18.45
N SER A 136 -1.90 25.33 -18.87
CA SER A 136 -2.32 25.31 -20.28
C SER A 136 -2.65 26.71 -20.82
N ALA A 137 -3.22 27.58 -19.99
CA ALA A 137 -3.49 28.98 -20.31
C ALA A 137 -2.24 29.89 -20.19
N ARG A 138 -1.07 29.34 -19.80
CA ARG A 138 0.16 30.09 -19.47
C ARG A 138 -0.03 31.17 -18.40
N GLN A 139 -1.05 31.02 -17.56
CA GLN A 139 -1.40 31.93 -16.47
C GLN A 139 -0.67 31.56 -15.17
N TRP A 140 0.65 31.38 -15.26
CA TRP A 140 1.49 30.98 -14.12
C TRP A 140 1.30 31.89 -12.91
N ARG A 141 1.20 33.21 -13.13
CA ARG A 141 1.00 34.25 -12.09
C ARG A 141 -0.22 34.01 -11.18
N ASN A 142 -1.22 33.29 -11.66
CA ASN A 142 -2.49 33.07 -10.95
C ASN A 142 -2.59 31.67 -10.32
N LEU A 143 -1.56 30.81 -10.48
CA LEU A 143 -1.58 29.43 -10.01
C LEU A 143 -1.48 29.39 -8.46
N PRO A 144 -2.51 28.88 -7.76
CA PRO A 144 -2.54 28.83 -6.30
C PRO A 144 -1.81 27.60 -5.77
N TYR A 145 -0.53 27.75 -5.39
CA TYR A 145 0.31 26.63 -4.94
C TYR A 145 -0.24 25.91 -3.70
N ASP A 146 -0.92 26.64 -2.80
CA ASP A 146 -1.58 26.12 -1.60
C ASP A 146 -2.70 25.12 -1.90
N ARG A 147 -3.23 25.13 -3.14
CA ARG A 147 -4.29 24.21 -3.59
C ARG A 147 -3.79 23.10 -4.49
N VAL A 148 -2.49 23.06 -4.79
CA VAL A 148 -1.93 22.02 -5.66
C VAL A 148 -1.88 20.70 -4.89
N PRO A 149 -2.54 19.63 -5.37
CA PRO A 149 -2.50 18.32 -4.71
C PRO A 149 -1.08 17.73 -4.69
N SER A 150 -0.79 16.83 -3.73
CA SER A 150 0.56 16.29 -3.51
C SER A 150 1.19 15.66 -4.76
N VAL A 151 0.44 14.82 -5.46
CA VAL A 151 0.87 14.15 -6.71
C VAL A 151 1.11 15.16 -7.83
N ALA A 152 0.24 16.17 -7.95
CA ALA A 152 0.42 17.23 -8.94
C ALA A 152 1.66 18.09 -8.61
N MET A 153 1.92 18.33 -7.32
CA MET A 153 3.11 19.04 -6.87
C MET A 153 4.39 18.29 -7.29
N LYS A 154 4.46 16.99 -7.00
CA LYS A 154 5.56 16.11 -7.42
C LYS A 154 5.76 16.15 -8.94
N ASN A 155 4.70 15.96 -9.72
CA ASN A 155 4.80 15.85 -11.18
C ASN A 155 5.10 17.18 -11.87
N TYR A 156 4.65 18.32 -11.33
CA TYR A 156 4.73 19.61 -12.00
C TYR A 156 5.78 20.56 -11.42
N LYS A 157 6.47 20.20 -10.34
CA LYS A 157 7.52 21.03 -9.72
C LYS A 157 8.57 21.55 -10.70
N GLY A 158 9.01 20.73 -11.67
CA GLY A 158 9.96 21.17 -12.70
C GLY A 158 9.41 22.28 -13.59
N HIS A 159 8.12 22.25 -13.90
CA HIS A 159 7.45 23.34 -14.61
C HIS A 159 7.30 24.58 -13.72
N PHE A 160 7.03 24.41 -12.43
CA PHE A 160 6.92 25.53 -11.49
C PHE A 160 8.26 26.26 -11.33
N VAL A 161 9.35 25.53 -11.15
CA VAL A 161 10.71 26.10 -11.10
C VAL A 161 11.03 26.83 -12.41
N LYS A 162 10.76 26.20 -13.55
CA LYS A 162 11.08 26.76 -14.87
C LYS A 162 10.29 28.02 -15.23
N HIS A 163 9.00 28.07 -14.93
CA HIS A 163 8.11 29.14 -15.41
C HIS A 163 7.76 30.19 -14.34
N ASP A 164 7.94 29.86 -13.06
CA ASP A 164 7.47 30.70 -11.94
C ASP A 164 8.33 30.52 -10.67
N GLY A 165 9.61 30.22 -10.84
CA GLY A 165 10.52 29.81 -9.77
C GLY A 165 10.60 30.80 -8.60
N LYS A 166 10.47 32.11 -8.84
CA LYS A 166 10.47 33.11 -7.76
C LYS A 166 9.28 32.95 -6.81
N ARG A 167 8.04 32.84 -7.32
CA ARG A 167 6.86 32.66 -6.46
C ARG A 167 6.83 31.26 -5.87
N PHE A 168 7.28 30.27 -6.63
CA PHE A 168 7.35 28.90 -6.16
C PHE A 168 8.34 28.73 -4.99
N ASN A 169 9.56 29.27 -5.09
CA ASN A 169 10.53 29.22 -4.00
C ASN A 169 10.02 29.95 -2.76
N LYS A 170 9.40 31.13 -2.92
CA LYS A 170 8.75 31.83 -1.81
C LYS A 170 7.67 30.98 -1.14
N TYR A 171 6.85 30.28 -1.94
CA TYR A 171 5.86 29.35 -1.41
C TYR A 171 6.51 28.22 -0.60
N LEU A 172 7.59 27.61 -1.09
CA LEU A 172 8.32 26.57 -0.34
C LEU A 172 8.92 27.11 0.96
N GLU A 173 9.45 28.34 0.97
CA GLU A 173 9.93 29.01 2.18
C GLU A 173 8.80 29.29 3.18
N ASP A 174 7.65 29.77 2.71
CA ASP A 174 6.47 29.98 3.56
C ASP A 174 5.94 28.66 4.13
N VAL A 175 6.04 27.54 3.41
CA VAL A 175 5.73 26.20 3.91
C VAL A 175 6.75 25.74 4.95
N ALA A 176 8.05 25.93 4.70
CA ALA A 176 9.11 25.60 5.65
C ALA A 176 8.98 26.37 6.98
N GLN A 177 8.44 27.59 6.92
CA GLN A 177 8.15 28.44 8.08
C GLN A 177 6.79 28.13 8.73
N GLY A 178 6.03 27.16 8.21
CA GLY A 178 4.72 26.77 8.74
C GLY A 178 3.59 27.77 8.46
N LYS A 179 3.80 28.79 7.61
CA LYS A 179 2.77 29.78 7.25
C LYS A 179 1.70 29.20 6.33
N VAL A 180 2.10 28.25 5.48
CA VAL A 180 1.23 27.57 4.52
C VAL A 180 1.48 26.08 4.61
N LYS A 181 0.46 25.26 4.35
CA LYS A 181 0.60 23.79 4.33
C LYS A 181 0.74 23.29 2.90
N ILE A 182 1.67 22.36 2.70
CA ILE A 182 1.77 21.58 1.47
C ILE A 182 0.93 20.30 1.58
N ALA A 183 0.33 19.85 0.48
CA ALA A 183 -0.36 18.57 0.45
C ALA A 183 0.65 17.41 0.41
N ALA A 184 0.45 16.40 1.26
CA ALA A 184 1.26 15.17 1.29
C ALA A 184 0.43 13.87 1.23
N GLY A 185 -0.84 13.86 1.68
CA GLY A 185 -1.58 12.63 2.02
C GLY A 185 -1.90 11.63 0.89
N ALA A 186 -1.64 11.95 -0.38
CA ALA A 186 -1.81 10.97 -1.47
C ALA A 186 -0.48 10.34 -1.96
N LEU A 187 0.66 10.78 -1.42
CA LEU A 187 1.97 10.18 -1.72
C LEU A 187 2.32 9.16 -0.64
N LEU A 188 2.97 8.07 -1.04
CA LEU A 188 3.53 7.10 -0.11
C LEU A 188 4.98 7.47 0.28
N PRO A 189 5.49 6.98 1.43
CA PRO A 189 6.83 7.33 1.92
C PRO A 189 7.95 7.10 0.88
N HIS A 190 7.96 5.93 0.24
CA HIS A 190 8.95 5.58 -0.79
C HIS A 190 8.81 6.45 -2.05
N GLU A 191 7.59 6.88 -2.42
CA GLU A 191 7.38 7.78 -3.56
C GLU A 191 7.95 9.18 -3.30
N ILE A 192 8.01 9.61 -2.04
CA ILE A 192 8.62 10.89 -1.63
C ILE A 192 10.14 10.79 -1.69
N ILE A 193 10.75 9.76 -1.10
CA ILE A 193 12.22 9.65 -1.06
C ILE A 193 12.82 9.35 -2.44
N ALA A 194 12.11 8.61 -3.30
CA ALA A 194 12.55 8.34 -4.68
C ALA A 194 12.66 9.64 -5.50
N ASP A 195 11.96 10.69 -5.10
CA ASP A 195 11.94 11.99 -5.77
C ASP A 195 13.07 12.93 -5.30
N LEU A 196 13.94 12.51 -4.37
CA LEU A 196 15.03 13.35 -3.84
C LEU A 196 16.19 13.52 -4.85
N LYS A 197 16.69 12.42 -5.42
CA LYS A 197 17.97 12.39 -6.16
C LYS A 197 17.96 13.09 -7.52
N SER A 198 16.80 13.22 -8.17
CA SER A 198 16.68 13.73 -9.55
C SER A 198 15.75 14.96 -9.66
N SER A 199 15.57 15.66 -8.54
CA SER A 199 14.60 16.74 -8.42
C SER A 199 15.09 18.09 -8.96
N SER A 200 14.30 18.67 -9.87
CA SER A 200 14.55 20.01 -10.42
C SER A 200 14.55 21.14 -9.37
N ASP A 201 13.98 20.89 -8.20
CA ASP A 201 13.88 21.82 -7.07
C ASP A 201 14.91 21.53 -5.96
N GLY A 202 15.85 20.58 -6.19
CA GLY A 202 16.89 20.22 -5.23
C GLY A 202 16.36 19.52 -3.98
N GLY A 203 15.26 18.79 -4.11
CA GLY A 203 14.69 17.93 -3.06
C GLY A 203 13.68 18.64 -2.14
N LYS A 204 13.55 19.96 -2.23
CA LYS A 204 12.77 20.78 -1.30
C LYS A 204 11.30 20.36 -1.18
N VAL A 205 10.64 20.04 -2.29
CA VAL A 205 9.25 19.56 -2.29
C VAL A 205 9.15 18.24 -1.53
N ALA A 206 10.07 17.30 -1.78
CA ALA A 206 10.07 15.99 -1.11
C ALA A 206 10.32 16.14 0.39
N GLU A 207 11.29 16.96 0.79
CA GLU A 207 11.58 17.29 2.20
C GLU A 207 10.33 17.84 2.92
N LEU A 208 9.65 18.82 2.32
CA LEU A 208 8.46 19.43 2.91
C LEU A 208 7.25 18.48 2.94
N GLN A 209 7.10 17.63 1.91
CA GLN A 209 6.05 16.61 1.87
C GLN A 209 6.30 15.51 2.90
N TRP A 210 7.55 15.11 3.11
CA TRP A 210 7.95 14.17 4.15
C TRP A 210 7.65 14.73 5.54
N ALA A 211 8.13 15.94 5.84
CA ALA A 211 7.88 16.59 7.13
C ALA A 211 6.37 16.70 7.42
N ARG A 212 5.57 17.03 6.40
CA ARG A 212 4.11 17.06 6.54
C ARG A 212 3.51 15.68 6.81
N MET A 213 3.99 14.65 6.13
CA MET A 213 3.55 13.27 6.36
C MET A 213 3.86 12.83 7.78
N VAL A 214 5.09 13.03 8.26
CA VAL A 214 5.49 12.71 9.63
C VAL A 214 4.62 13.46 10.64
N GLU A 215 4.34 14.76 10.43
CA GLU A 215 3.45 15.54 11.31
C GLU A 215 2.02 14.97 11.36
N ASP A 216 1.46 14.55 10.23
CA ASP A 216 0.12 14.00 10.16
C ASP A 216 0.06 12.60 10.80
N MET A 217 1.11 11.81 10.62
CA MET A 217 1.27 10.47 11.20
C MET A 217 1.51 10.50 12.71
N ALA A 218 2.28 11.46 13.20
CA ALA A 218 2.53 11.64 14.63
C ALA A 218 1.22 11.93 15.40
N LYS A 219 0.26 12.63 14.77
CA LYS A 219 -1.07 12.87 15.36
C LYS A 219 -1.93 11.62 15.47
N ILE A 220 -1.72 10.64 14.58
CA ILE A 220 -2.39 9.35 14.64
C ILE A 220 -1.84 8.54 15.83
N GLY A 221 -0.53 8.64 16.10
CA GLY A 221 0.10 8.12 17.31
C GLY A 221 0.13 6.60 17.42
N LYS A 222 -0.01 5.87 16.30
CA LYS A 222 -0.05 4.40 16.29
C LYS A 222 1.32 3.72 16.13
N LEU A 223 2.35 4.50 15.81
CA LEU A 223 3.71 4.04 15.51
C LEU A 223 4.76 4.59 16.49
N ASN A 224 4.35 5.19 17.61
CA ASN A 224 5.25 5.82 18.58
C ASN A 224 6.10 4.83 19.39
N ASP A 225 5.60 3.61 19.60
CA ASP A 225 6.29 2.57 20.38
C ASP A 225 6.83 1.46 19.46
N CYS A 226 7.41 1.81 18.32
CA CYS A 226 7.82 0.87 17.28
C CYS A 226 9.32 0.99 16.97
N ILE A 227 9.91 -0.09 16.47
CA ILE A 227 11.28 -0.06 15.92
C ILE A 227 11.36 -0.86 14.63
N ALA A 228 12.23 -0.44 13.72
CA ALA A 228 12.40 -1.08 12.43
C ALA A 228 13.75 -1.83 12.35
N VAL A 229 13.71 -3.07 11.90
CA VAL A 229 14.84 -3.83 11.39
C VAL A 229 14.84 -3.70 9.87
N CYS A 230 15.90 -3.11 9.31
CA CYS A 230 15.96 -2.76 7.90
C CYS A 230 16.90 -3.70 7.14
N ASP A 231 16.34 -4.48 6.22
CA ASP A 231 17.11 -5.21 5.22
C ASP A 231 17.44 -4.32 4.03
N VAL A 232 18.73 -4.04 3.86
CA VAL A 232 19.28 -3.25 2.75
C VAL A 232 20.25 -4.07 1.91
N SER A 233 20.08 -5.40 1.94
CA SER A 233 20.89 -6.33 1.17
C SER A 233 20.71 -6.19 -0.33
N GLY A 234 21.62 -6.80 -1.10
CA GLY A 234 21.58 -6.76 -2.57
C GLY A 234 20.29 -7.33 -3.16
N SER A 235 19.65 -8.30 -2.49
CA SER A 235 18.39 -8.90 -2.92
C SER A 235 17.19 -7.94 -2.74
N MET A 236 17.31 -6.93 -1.88
CA MET A 236 16.31 -5.87 -1.74
C MET A 236 16.35 -4.82 -2.87
N PHE A 237 17.30 -4.91 -3.81
CA PHE A 237 17.49 -3.91 -4.85
C PHE A 237 16.20 -3.57 -5.63
N GLY A 238 15.95 -2.27 -5.83
CA GLY A 238 14.77 -1.75 -6.52
C GLY A 238 13.74 -1.15 -5.55
N GLU A 239 12.46 -1.29 -5.90
CA GLU A 239 11.34 -0.78 -5.08
C GLU A 239 11.33 -1.35 -3.63
N PRO A 240 11.65 -2.64 -3.37
CA PRO A 240 11.67 -3.17 -2.00
C PRO A 240 12.63 -2.42 -1.06
N MET A 241 13.85 -2.11 -1.51
CA MET A 241 14.81 -1.32 -0.75
C MET A 241 14.31 0.11 -0.51
N GLU A 242 13.68 0.75 -1.50
CA GLU A 242 13.08 2.08 -1.32
C GLU A 242 11.98 2.06 -0.24
N VAL A 243 11.14 1.02 -0.23
CA VAL A 243 10.08 0.84 0.76
C VAL A 243 10.66 0.58 2.14
N CYS A 244 11.65 -0.31 2.26
CA CYS A 244 12.36 -0.60 3.50
C CYS A 244 12.98 0.67 4.10
N VAL A 245 13.75 1.42 3.31
CA VAL A 245 14.41 2.65 3.74
C VAL A 245 13.38 3.69 4.18
N ALA A 246 12.31 3.87 3.41
CA ALA A 246 11.29 4.86 3.74
C ALA A 246 10.50 4.48 5.01
N LEU A 247 10.06 3.24 5.14
CA LEU A 247 9.30 2.81 6.32
C LEU A 247 10.17 2.76 7.57
N GLY A 248 11.43 2.31 7.44
CA GLY A 248 12.39 2.31 8.53
C GLY A 248 12.66 3.72 9.06
N LEU A 249 12.87 4.69 8.16
CA LEU A 249 13.02 6.09 8.54
C LEU A 249 11.74 6.67 9.15
N LEU A 250 10.57 6.36 8.58
CA LEU A 250 9.30 6.85 9.07
C LEU A 250 9.02 6.37 10.50
N ILE A 251 9.22 5.08 10.78
CA ILE A 251 9.10 4.53 12.14
C ILE A 251 10.08 5.24 13.06
N SER A 252 11.36 5.30 12.68
CA SER A 252 12.41 5.97 13.46
C SER A 252 12.06 7.41 13.84
N GLU A 253 11.47 8.21 12.95
CA GLU A 253 11.08 9.59 13.23
C GLU A 253 9.78 9.73 14.05
N LEU A 254 8.88 8.75 13.95
CA LEU A 254 7.61 8.71 14.69
C LEU A 254 7.77 8.14 16.10
N SER A 255 8.79 7.33 16.33
CA SER A 255 9.02 6.71 17.63
C SER A 255 9.37 7.74 18.71
N GLU A 256 8.97 7.45 19.95
CA GLU A 256 9.30 8.24 21.12
C GLU A 256 10.67 7.85 21.71
N GLU A 257 11.20 8.70 22.60
CA GLU A 257 12.42 8.38 23.34
C GLU A 257 12.20 7.15 24.23
N PRO A 258 13.13 6.18 24.29
CA PRO A 258 14.51 6.25 23.79
C PRO A 258 14.72 5.70 22.37
N TRP A 259 13.66 5.37 21.62
CA TRP A 259 13.76 4.71 20.31
C TRP A 259 13.82 5.68 19.13
N LYS A 260 13.43 6.93 19.38
CA LYS A 260 13.43 7.99 18.39
C LYS A 260 14.78 8.09 17.66
N GLY A 261 14.71 8.16 16.34
CA GLY A 261 15.88 8.28 15.48
C GLY A 261 16.68 6.98 15.34
N LYS A 262 16.21 5.83 15.85
CA LYS A 262 16.96 4.57 15.83
C LYS A 262 16.36 3.54 14.87
N VAL A 263 17.23 2.75 14.23
CA VAL A 263 16.90 1.59 13.39
C VAL A 263 17.88 0.46 13.67
N ILE A 264 17.48 -0.79 13.40
CA ILE A 264 18.31 -1.98 13.59
C ILE A 264 18.73 -2.53 12.22
N THR A 265 19.99 -2.97 12.10
CA THR A 265 20.48 -3.63 10.88
C THR A 265 20.00 -5.07 10.74
N PHE A 266 19.72 -5.48 9.50
CA PHE A 266 19.48 -6.88 9.16
C PHE A 266 20.82 -7.63 9.03
N HIS A 267 21.33 -8.14 10.15
CA HIS A 267 22.64 -8.80 10.25
C HIS A 267 22.64 -9.89 11.34
N GLN A 268 23.53 -10.89 11.24
CA GLN A 268 23.79 -11.91 12.30
C GLN A 268 24.34 -11.34 13.62
N ASP A 269 24.75 -10.07 13.59
CA ASP A 269 25.18 -9.26 14.73
C ASP A 269 24.50 -7.91 14.57
N PRO A 270 23.18 -7.84 14.87
CA PRO A 270 22.38 -6.67 14.62
C PRO A 270 22.88 -5.49 15.47
N ARG A 271 22.89 -4.31 14.88
CA ARG A 271 23.31 -3.07 15.53
C ARG A 271 22.16 -2.08 15.57
N LEU A 272 21.95 -1.50 16.74
CA LEU A 272 21.05 -0.37 16.92
C LEU A 272 21.78 0.90 16.49
N ASN A 273 21.41 1.44 15.33
CA ASN A 273 22.02 2.63 14.75
C ASN A 273 21.14 3.85 14.98
N VAL A 274 21.75 4.96 15.39
CA VAL A 274 21.11 6.27 15.38
C VAL A 274 21.25 6.83 13.97
N VAL A 275 20.13 7.14 13.32
CA VAL A 275 20.10 7.67 11.96
C VAL A 275 20.69 9.08 11.96
N GLU A 276 21.83 9.23 11.29
CA GLU A 276 22.51 10.51 11.13
C GLU A 276 22.07 11.24 9.84
N GLY A 277 22.00 12.57 9.90
CA GLY A 277 21.70 13.41 8.75
C GLY A 277 20.78 14.58 9.07
N LYS A 278 21.01 15.72 8.40
CA LYS A 278 20.17 16.92 8.53
C LYS A 278 19.05 16.94 7.51
N SER A 279 19.30 16.43 6.30
CA SER A 279 18.32 16.33 5.22
C SER A 279 17.71 14.93 5.14
N LEU A 280 16.51 14.80 4.56
CA LEU A 280 15.91 13.51 4.24
C LEU A 280 16.81 12.69 3.31
N LEU A 281 17.52 13.35 2.38
CA LEU A 281 18.49 12.68 1.52
C LEU A 281 19.63 12.06 2.33
N GLU A 282 20.23 12.80 3.27
CA GLU A 282 21.31 12.28 4.12
C GLU A 282 20.83 11.11 4.98
N LYS A 283 19.66 11.24 5.63
CA LYS A 283 19.07 10.19 6.46
C LYS A 283 18.75 8.92 5.68
N THR A 284 18.20 9.06 4.47
CA THR A 284 17.89 7.90 3.62
C THR A 284 19.17 7.26 3.07
N GLU A 285 20.20 8.04 2.75
CA GLU A 285 21.52 7.52 2.36
C GLU A 285 22.25 6.82 3.50
N PHE A 286 22.09 7.29 4.73
CA PHE A 286 22.60 6.59 5.92
C PHE A 286 22.03 5.17 6.01
N ILE A 287 20.70 5.04 5.96
CA ILE A 287 20.02 3.73 6.06
C ILE A 287 20.44 2.81 4.90
N ARG A 288 20.51 3.32 3.68
CA ARG A 288 20.94 2.54 2.49
C ARG A 288 22.36 1.97 2.58
N LYS A 289 23.23 2.63 3.34
CA LYS A 289 24.65 2.28 3.46
C LYS A 289 24.95 1.50 4.74
N MET A 290 23.93 1.20 5.54
CA MET A 290 24.13 0.38 6.72
C MET A 290 24.64 -1.01 6.32
N ASP A 291 25.49 -1.57 7.18
CA ASP A 291 25.97 -2.94 7.00
C ASP A 291 24.81 -3.93 7.05
N TRP A 292 24.85 -4.93 6.17
CA TRP A 292 23.88 -6.02 6.11
C TRP A 292 24.60 -7.36 6.04
N GLY A 293 24.01 -8.40 6.64
CA GLY A 293 24.68 -9.68 6.90
C GLY A 293 24.09 -10.91 6.19
N GLY A 294 23.19 -10.70 5.23
CA GLY A 294 22.51 -11.76 4.46
C GLY A 294 21.52 -12.62 5.25
N SER A 295 21.55 -12.56 6.58
CA SER A 295 20.62 -13.17 7.53
C SER A 295 20.61 -12.34 8.81
N THR A 296 19.60 -12.55 9.67
CA THR A 296 19.46 -11.82 10.95
C THR A 296 19.24 -12.77 12.11
N ASP A 297 19.94 -12.51 13.21
CA ASP A 297 19.75 -13.20 14.49
C ASP A 297 18.77 -12.41 15.36
N PHE A 298 17.53 -12.90 15.45
CA PHE A 298 16.47 -12.19 16.17
C PHE A 298 16.62 -12.24 17.69
N GLN A 299 17.25 -13.28 18.28
CA GLN A 299 17.61 -13.26 19.70
C GLN A 299 18.43 -12.02 20.02
N LYS A 300 19.45 -11.75 19.19
CA LYS A 300 20.29 -10.57 19.35
C LYS A 300 19.56 -9.28 19.06
N VAL A 301 18.58 -9.23 18.15
CA VAL A 301 17.74 -8.04 17.95
C VAL A 301 17.03 -7.68 19.25
N PHE A 302 16.40 -8.66 19.90
CA PHE A 302 15.73 -8.46 21.20
C PHE A 302 16.72 -8.12 22.32
N ASP A 303 17.92 -8.72 22.32
CA ASP A 303 18.98 -8.37 23.26
C ASP A 303 19.40 -6.91 23.11
N ARG A 304 19.58 -6.39 21.89
CA ARG A 304 19.91 -4.98 21.64
C ARG A 304 18.81 -4.02 22.07
N ILE A 305 17.54 -4.40 21.89
CA ILE A 305 16.40 -3.62 22.39
C ILE A 305 16.46 -3.59 23.92
N LEU A 306 16.65 -4.74 24.56
CA LEU A 306 16.69 -4.86 26.01
C LEU A 306 17.86 -4.09 26.63
N GLU A 307 19.06 -4.20 26.04
CA GLU A 307 20.25 -3.44 26.41
C GLU A 307 19.96 -1.94 26.34
N ALA A 308 19.44 -1.45 25.21
CA ALA A 308 19.12 -0.04 25.03
C ALA A 308 18.04 0.45 26.01
N ALA A 309 17.03 -0.37 26.31
CA ALA A 309 16.01 -0.04 27.29
C ALA A 309 16.60 0.13 28.70
N VAL A 310 17.45 -0.81 29.12
CA VAL A 310 18.11 -0.78 30.43
C VAL A 310 19.09 0.38 30.54
N GLU A 311 19.93 0.61 29.53
CA GLU A 311 20.90 1.71 29.49
C GLU A 311 20.24 3.08 29.58
N ASN A 312 19.07 3.25 28.97
CA ASN A 312 18.32 4.51 28.98
C ASN A 312 17.30 4.61 30.14
N GLY A 313 17.24 3.61 31.02
CA GLY A 313 16.28 3.58 32.13
C GLY A 313 14.82 3.63 31.69
N ALA A 314 14.48 2.99 30.56
CA ALA A 314 13.14 2.99 30.01
C ALA A 314 12.13 2.31 30.96
N SER A 315 10.97 2.95 31.14
CA SER A 315 9.82 2.34 31.82
C SER A 315 9.16 1.25 30.96
N GLU A 316 8.29 0.45 31.58
CA GLU A 316 7.46 -0.54 30.86
C GLU A 316 6.61 0.12 29.77
N GLU A 317 6.07 1.32 30.03
CA GLU A 317 5.27 2.03 29.03
C GLU A 317 6.10 2.51 27.84
N GLN A 318 7.37 2.84 28.07
CA GLN A 318 8.30 3.24 27.02
C GLN A 318 8.90 2.06 26.25
N MET A 319 8.64 0.81 26.64
CA MET A 319 9.15 -0.35 25.92
C MET A 319 8.53 -0.44 24.52
N VAL A 320 9.34 -0.82 23.54
CA VAL A 320 8.85 -1.08 22.18
C VAL A 320 7.71 -2.11 22.23
N ARG A 321 6.59 -1.79 21.59
CA ARG A 321 5.46 -2.72 21.44
C ARG A 321 5.61 -3.61 20.23
N LYS A 322 6.20 -3.08 19.14
CA LYS A 322 6.33 -3.78 17.86
C LYS A 322 7.69 -3.58 17.20
N VAL A 323 8.26 -4.67 16.73
CA VAL A 323 9.48 -4.71 15.91
C VAL A 323 9.06 -5.04 14.48
N PHE A 324 9.20 -4.09 13.55
CA PHE A 324 8.93 -4.32 12.13
C PHE A 324 10.19 -4.77 11.42
N VAL A 325 10.16 -5.93 10.78
CA VAL A 325 11.27 -6.46 9.99
C VAL A 325 10.92 -6.32 8.52
N PHE A 326 11.59 -5.41 7.83
CA PHE A 326 11.41 -5.19 6.39
C PHE A 326 12.49 -5.97 5.64
N SER A 327 12.12 -7.03 4.93
CA SER A 327 13.03 -7.92 4.19
C SER A 327 12.32 -8.54 2.99
N ASP A 328 13.03 -9.23 2.11
CA ASP A 328 12.46 -10.07 1.05
C ASP A 328 12.26 -11.54 1.46
N MET A 329 12.63 -11.88 2.70
CA MET A 329 12.45 -13.20 3.32
C MET A 329 12.95 -14.37 2.47
N GLU A 330 14.14 -14.26 1.88
CA GLU A 330 14.92 -15.46 1.55
C GLU A 330 15.36 -16.12 2.88
N PHE A 331 14.47 -16.94 3.47
CA PHE A 331 14.72 -17.70 4.70
C PHE A 331 15.81 -18.74 4.47
N ASN A 332 17.08 -18.35 4.62
CA ASN A 332 18.19 -19.27 4.72
C ASN A 332 18.61 -19.35 6.19
N MET A 333 18.09 -20.38 6.88
CA MET A 333 18.44 -20.82 8.24
C MET A 333 18.14 -19.86 9.40
N ALA A 334 17.03 -20.10 10.10
CA ALA A 334 16.89 -19.78 11.52
C ALA A 334 16.38 -21.03 12.26
N SER A 335 17.29 -21.60 13.06
CA SER A 335 17.14 -22.58 14.16
C SER A 335 16.48 -23.97 13.91
N GLY A 336 17.33 -24.98 13.67
CA GLY A 336 17.41 -26.26 14.42
C GLY A 336 16.20 -27.21 14.52
N HIS A 337 16.33 -28.38 13.87
CA HIS A 337 15.58 -29.63 14.12
C HIS A 337 14.05 -29.59 14.19
N TYR A 338 13.40 -29.69 13.02
CA TYR A 338 12.11 -30.38 12.92
C TYR A 338 12.23 -31.62 12.03
N HIS A 339 12.07 -32.77 12.67
CA HIS A 339 11.90 -34.07 12.05
C HIS A 339 10.63 -34.01 11.18
N TYR A 340 10.73 -34.34 9.89
CA TYR A 340 9.56 -34.53 9.03
C TYR A 340 8.79 -35.76 9.53
N GLY A 341 7.86 -35.53 10.47
CA GLY A 341 6.83 -36.47 10.85
C GLY A 341 5.79 -36.54 9.74
N ASN A 342 5.88 -37.60 8.94
CA ASN A 342 4.92 -37.98 7.92
C ASN A 342 3.51 -38.13 8.53
N TYR A 343 2.59 -37.21 8.20
CA TYR A 343 1.16 -37.42 8.34
C TYR A 343 0.48 -37.13 7.01
N GLY A 344 0.26 -38.20 6.24
CA GLY A 344 -0.64 -38.20 5.12
C GLY A 344 -2.09 -38.13 5.60
N TYR A 345 -2.88 -37.23 5.01
CA TYR A 345 -4.33 -37.37 4.93
C TYR A 345 -4.84 -36.82 3.59
N GLY A 346 -5.14 -37.76 2.69
CA GLY A 346 -6.27 -37.76 1.76
C GLY A 346 -6.60 -36.49 0.97
N SER A 347 -5.89 -36.28 -0.13
CA SER A 347 -6.39 -35.41 -1.20
C SER A 347 -7.49 -36.14 -1.98
N ARG A 348 -8.76 -35.76 -1.77
CA ARG A 348 -9.88 -36.13 -2.64
C ARG A 348 -9.90 -35.16 -3.82
N GLY A 349 -9.20 -35.53 -4.88
CA GLY A 349 -9.21 -34.82 -6.16
C GLY A 349 -10.53 -35.00 -6.91
N TYR A 350 -11.12 -33.88 -7.34
CA TYR A 350 -12.00 -33.84 -8.50
C TYR A 350 -11.14 -33.48 -9.70
N GLY A 351 -10.85 -34.48 -10.54
CA GLY A 351 -10.08 -34.33 -11.77
C GLY A 351 -10.97 -33.93 -12.95
N TYR A 352 -10.45 -33.00 -13.77
CA TYR A 352 -10.77 -32.92 -15.18
C TYR A 352 -9.49 -33.23 -15.95
N GLY A 353 -9.52 -34.33 -16.68
CA GLY A 353 -8.39 -34.87 -17.42
C GLY A 353 -8.21 -34.25 -18.80
N TYR A 354 -6.96 -34.25 -19.24
CA TYR A 354 -6.57 -34.45 -20.63
C TYR A 354 -5.44 -35.48 -20.61
N GLY A 355 -5.67 -36.62 -21.26
CA GLY A 355 -4.65 -37.63 -21.49
C GLY A 355 -3.82 -37.29 -22.71
N ASP A 356 -2.56 -37.70 -22.71
CA ASP A 356 -1.96 -38.39 -23.86
C ASP A 356 -0.74 -39.19 -23.39
N ASP A 357 -0.92 -40.50 -23.53
CA ASP A 357 0.00 -41.53 -24.04
C ASP A 357 1.52 -41.26 -24.05
N SER A 358 2.29 -42.08 -23.34
CA SER A 358 3.33 -42.98 -23.90
C SER A 358 4.11 -43.68 -22.79
N GLY A 359 4.43 -44.95 -23.02
CA GLY A 359 4.93 -45.92 -22.06
C GLY A 359 6.40 -45.72 -21.66
N ASP A 360 6.80 -46.36 -20.58
CA ASP A 360 7.55 -47.62 -20.70
C ASP A 360 7.98 -48.13 -19.31
N ASP A 361 7.57 -49.38 -19.08
CA ASP A 361 8.36 -50.50 -18.59
C ASP A 361 9.06 -50.53 -17.20
N VAL A 362 8.69 -51.62 -16.51
CA VAL A 362 9.57 -52.63 -15.89
C VAL A 362 9.98 -52.40 -14.43
N SER A 363 9.26 -53.15 -13.58
CA SER A 363 9.76 -54.26 -12.73
C SER A 363 10.76 -53.89 -11.60
N SER A 364 10.80 -54.58 -10.47
CA SER A 364 10.08 -55.72 -9.95
C SER A 364 10.49 -55.91 -8.49
N ASP A 365 9.73 -56.76 -7.78
CA ASP A 365 10.19 -57.63 -6.70
C ASP A 365 10.51 -57.03 -5.33
N GLU A 366 10.18 -57.65 -4.18
CA GLU A 366 9.35 -58.79 -3.82
C GLU A 366 9.38 -58.89 -2.27
N ASN A 367 8.34 -59.50 -1.71
CA ASN A 367 8.31 -60.42 -0.54
C ASN A 367 8.46 -59.87 0.91
N TYR A 368 7.37 -59.94 1.72
CA TYR A 368 6.88 -61.05 2.61
C TYR A 368 7.58 -61.04 4.00
N SER A 369 6.92 -60.60 5.06
CA SER A 369 6.04 -61.33 6.03
C SER A 369 6.79 -61.93 7.22
N GLU A 370 6.44 -61.49 8.45
CA GLU A 370 5.90 -62.30 9.59
C GLU A 370 6.96 -63.21 10.29
N GLU A 371 7.08 -63.40 11.62
CA GLU A 371 6.23 -63.27 12.82
C GLU A 371 7.09 -63.10 14.10
N ASP A 372 6.43 -62.61 15.16
CA ASP A 372 6.44 -62.97 16.59
C ASP A 372 7.68 -63.33 17.43
N GLY A 373 7.67 -62.78 18.65
CA GLY A 373 8.48 -63.24 19.79
C GLY A 373 8.22 -62.44 21.07
N GLY A 374 7.03 -62.56 21.66
CA GLY A 374 6.70 -61.98 22.96
C GLY A 374 7.24 -62.80 24.15
N GLY A 375 7.98 -62.14 25.04
CA GLY A 375 8.48 -62.70 26.30
C GLY A 375 8.36 -61.68 27.43
N ARG A 376 7.59 -62.04 28.46
CA ARG A 376 7.25 -61.24 29.64
C ARG A 376 8.18 -61.64 30.79
N VAL A 377 8.86 -60.69 31.42
CA VAL A 377 9.57 -60.88 32.70
C VAL A 377 9.27 -59.66 33.58
N ASP A 378 8.63 -59.92 34.70
CA ASP A 378 8.42 -58.97 35.80
C ASP A 378 9.70 -58.89 36.65
N GLY A 379 10.09 -57.68 37.07
CA GLY A 379 11.25 -57.49 37.94
C GLY A 379 11.51 -56.03 38.31
N GLU A 380 11.04 -55.66 39.51
CA GLU A 380 11.61 -54.70 40.46
C GLU A 380 11.57 -53.20 40.11
N GLU A 381 10.70 -52.49 40.84
CA GLU A 381 10.62 -51.03 40.96
C GLU A 381 11.86 -50.49 41.68
N GLU A 382 12.84 -50.00 40.92
CA GLU A 382 13.81 -49.03 41.43
C GLU A 382 13.27 -47.62 41.15
N GLU A 383 13.03 -46.86 42.22
CA GLU A 383 12.74 -45.42 42.15
C GLU A 383 13.95 -44.69 41.54
N GLU A 384 13.99 -44.58 40.21
CA GLU A 384 14.82 -43.59 39.54
C GLU A 384 14.35 -42.20 39.98
N GLU A 385 15.18 -41.52 40.77
CA GLU A 385 15.11 -40.06 40.94
C GLU A 385 14.97 -39.42 39.55
N GLN A 386 13.75 -38.97 39.25
CA GLN A 386 13.45 -38.17 38.07
C GLN A 386 14.27 -36.89 38.16
N ARG A 387 15.45 -36.90 37.55
CA ARG A 387 16.14 -35.67 37.15
C ARG A 387 15.14 -34.89 36.28
N PRO A 388 14.93 -33.59 36.52
CA PRO A 388 14.00 -32.81 35.73
C PRO A 388 14.45 -32.89 34.28
N VAL A 389 13.56 -33.36 33.42
CA VAL A 389 13.75 -33.34 31.97
C VAL A 389 13.76 -31.86 31.60
N GLU A 390 14.94 -31.27 31.42
CA GLU A 390 15.09 -29.93 30.83
C GLU A 390 14.46 -29.97 29.44
N GLY A 391 13.22 -29.50 29.35
CA GLY A 391 12.54 -29.27 28.08
C GLY A 391 13.34 -28.25 27.27
N TRP A 392 13.46 -28.48 25.96
CA TRP A 392 14.12 -27.57 25.04
C TRP A 392 13.40 -26.21 25.09
N GLU A 393 14.02 -25.19 25.71
CA GLU A 393 13.51 -23.82 25.76
C GLU A 393 13.41 -23.28 24.33
N THR A 394 12.24 -22.76 23.94
CA THR A 394 12.08 -22.11 22.63
C THR A 394 12.75 -20.74 22.62
N ASP A 395 13.11 -20.24 21.43
CA ASP A 395 13.71 -18.91 21.30
C ASP A 395 12.84 -17.81 21.94
N TYR A 396 11.52 -17.91 21.79
CA TYR A 396 10.60 -16.94 22.36
C TYR A 396 10.56 -16.99 23.89
N GLU A 397 10.57 -18.19 24.49
CA GLU A 397 10.63 -18.35 25.95
C GLU A 397 11.93 -17.79 26.53
N ALA A 398 13.06 -18.00 25.84
CA ALA A 398 14.34 -17.42 26.22
C ALA A 398 14.30 -15.88 26.21
N ILE A 399 13.68 -15.27 25.18
CA ILE A 399 13.49 -13.81 25.11
C ILE A 399 12.59 -13.32 26.26
N GLN A 400 11.46 -13.99 26.51
CA GLN A 400 10.55 -13.65 27.62
C GLN A 400 11.26 -13.69 28.97
N ARG A 401 12.08 -14.71 29.20
CA ARG A 401 12.87 -14.84 30.43
C ARG A 401 13.85 -13.67 30.58
N LYS A 402 14.62 -13.34 29.53
CA LYS A 402 15.57 -12.21 29.54
C LYS A 402 14.88 -10.87 29.86
N PHE A 403 13.72 -10.60 29.26
CA PHE A 403 12.95 -9.39 29.52
C PHE A 403 12.46 -9.34 30.97
N LYS A 404 11.92 -10.45 31.48
CA LYS A 404 11.44 -10.58 32.86
C LYS A 404 12.56 -10.40 33.88
N GLU A 405 13.75 -10.94 33.63
CA GLU A 405 14.94 -10.77 34.46
C GLU A 405 15.38 -9.31 34.57
N LYS A 406 15.10 -8.49 33.55
CA LYS A 406 15.37 -7.04 33.55
C LYS A 406 14.19 -6.20 34.05
N GLY A 407 13.13 -6.83 34.54
CA GLY A 407 11.97 -6.15 35.13
C GLY A 407 10.88 -5.78 34.12
N PHE A 408 10.98 -6.24 32.87
CA PHE A 408 9.94 -6.00 31.86
C PHE A 408 8.94 -7.15 31.81
N SER A 409 7.64 -6.82 31.90
CA SER A 409 6.56 -7.82 31.87
C SER A 409 6.14 -8.19 30.45
N ARG A 410 6.38 -7.29 29.49
CA ARG A 410 5.98 -7.41 28.10
C ARG A 410 7.19 -7.56 27.18
N VAL A 411 7.06 -8.49 26.23
CA VAL A 411 7.98 -8.63 25.09
C VAL A 411 7.36 -7.96 23.86
N PRO A 412 8.15 -7.22 23.05
CA PRO A 412 7.68 -6.67 21.79
C PRO A 412 7.16 -7.77 20.83
N GLU A 413 6.10 -7.48 20.10
CA GLU A 413 5.64 -8.33 18.98
C GLU A 413 6.54 -8.11 17.76
N ILE A 414 6.92 -9.16 17.05
CA ILE A 414 7.70 -9.05 15.81
C ILE A 414 6.77 -9.19 14.59
N VAL A 415 6.85 -8.21 13.69
CA VAL A 415 6.09 -8.16 12.45
C VAL A 415 7.05 -8.25 11.29
N PHE A 416 7.07 -9.42 10.68
CA PHE A 416 7.83 -9.74 9.49
C PHE A 416 7.09 -9.25 8.25
N TRP A 417 7.68 -8.36 7.47
CA TRP A 417 7.08 -7.86 6.23
C TRP A 417 7.95 -8.20 5.01
N ASN A 418 7.46 -9.13 4.20
CA ASN A 418 8.07 -9.49 2.92
C ASN A 418 7.71 -8.44 1.86
N LEU A 419 8.70 -7.66 1.46
CA LEU A 419 8.54 -6.57 0.49
C LEU A 419 8.72 -7.03 -0.97
N ARG A 420 9.18 -8.26 -1.21
CA ARG A 420 9.34 -8.83 -2.54
C ARG A 420 8.10 -9.63 -2.92
N ASP A 421 7.73 -9.56 -4.21
CA ASP A 421 6.56 -10.25 -4.76
C ASP A 421 6.70 -11.77 -4.51
N SER A 422 5.90 -12.28 -3.60
CA SER A 422 5.76 -13.71 -3.36
C SER A 422 4.27 -14.04 -3.38
N SER A 423 3.93 -15.20 -3.94
CA SER A 423 2.56 -15.72 -3.98
C SER A 423 2.00 -16.04 -2.59
N ALA A 424 2.74 -15.76 -1.51
CA ALA A 424 2.32 -15.98 -0.15
C ALA A 424 1.26 -14.95 0.24
N THR A 425 0.07 -15.43 0.58
CA THR A 425 -0.92 -14.68 1.31
C THR A 425 -0.34 -14.26 2.67
N PRO A 426 -0.76 -13.13 3.28
CA PRO A 426 -0.28 -12.77 4.61
C PRO A 426 -0.83 -13.80 5.62
N VAL A 427 -0.02 -14.78 6.01
CA VAL A 427 -0.46 -15.78 6.99
C VAL A 427 -0.02 -15.31 8.36
N LYS A 428 -0.95 -15.14 9.31
CA LYS A 428 -0.54 -15.19 10.73
C LYS A 428 -0.01 -16.59 10.99
N ALA A 429 1.30 -16.76 11.06
CA ALA A 429 1.84 -17.94 11.73
C ALA A 429 1.35 -17.86 13.18
N THR A 430 0.74 -18.93 13.66
CA THR A 430 0.01 -19.01 14.94
C THR A 430 0.95 -19.02 16.17
N GLN A 431 2.11 -18.39 16.09
CA GLN A 431 3.03 -18.25 17.20
C GLN A 431 2.76 -16.93 17.93
N SER A 432 2.55 -17.01 19.25
CA SER A 432 2.35 -15.84 20.09
C SER A 432 3.50 -14.85 19.92
N GLY A 433 3.19 -13.58 19.67
CA GLY A 433 4.18 -12.53 19.48
C GLY A 433 4.74 -12.37 18.06
N VAL A 434 4.29 -13.16 17.07
CA VAL A 434 4.78 -13.06 15.67
C VAL A 434 3.63 -12.76 14.70
N ALA A 435 3.85 -11.86 13.74
CA ALA A 435 2.98 -11.64 12.59
C ALA A 435 3.78 -11.65 11.28
N LEU A 436 3.26 -12.29 10.23
CA LEU A 436 3.85 -12.23 8.88
C LEU A 436 2.92 -11.46 7.96
N VAL A 437 3.52 -10.54 7.22
CA VAL A 437 2.92 -9.71 6.20
C VAL A 437 3.65 -10.02 4.90
N SER A 438 2.90 -10.42 3.87
CA SER A 438 3.48 -10.70 2.56
C SER A 438 2.88 -9.78 1.52
N GLY A 439 3.74 -9.37 0.58
CA GLY A 439 3.39 -8.55 -0.54
C GLY A 439 3.43 -7.05 -0.23
N TYR A 440 3.50 -6.30 -1.33
CA TYR A 440 3.54 -4.85 -1.31
C TYR A 440 2.37 -4.29 -2.13
N SER A 441 1.54 -3.46 -1.50
CA SER A 441 0.53 -2.67 -2.19
C SER A 441 0.36 -1.31 -1.55
N LYS A 442 -0.04 -0.31 -2.36
CA LYS A 442 -0.30 1.06 -1.88
C LYS A 442 -1.31 1.09 -0.72
N ASN A 443 -2.32 0.23 -0.78
CA ASN A 443 -3.34 0.12 0.25
C ASN A 443 -2.79 -0.47 1.54
N LEU A 444 -1.90 -1.47 1.44
CA LEU A 444 -1.28 -2.11 2.60
C LEU A 444 -0.37 -1.12 3.36
N VAL A 445 0.44 -0.35 2.63
CA VAL A 445 1.27 0.71 3.24
C VAL A 445 0.41 1.79 3.90
N LYS A 446 -0.67 2.20 3.24
CA LYS A 446 -1.60 3.18 3.80
C LYS A 446 -2.28 2.67 5.07
N LEU A 447 -2.74 1.42 5.07
CA LEU A 447 -3.36 0.80 6.24
C LEU A 447 -2.37 0.67 7.40
N PHE A 448 -1.14 0.23 7.10
CA PHE A 448 -0.07 0.19 8.08
C PHE A 448 0.16 1.55 8.73
N MET A 449 0.20 2.60 7.91
CA MET A 449 0.36 3.97 8.38
C MET A 449 -0.80 4.42 9.29
N GLU A 450 -2.04 4.08 8.93
CA GLU A 450 -3.23 4.51 9.69
C GLU A 450 -3.43 3.73 11.00
N GLU A 451 -3.10 2.43 11.02
CA GLU A 451 -3.47 1.54 12.12
C GLU A 451 -2.28 1.11 13.01
N GLY A 452 -1.04 1.27 12.54
CA GLY A 452 0.16 0.76 13.22
C GLY A 452 0.18 -0.76 13.38
N ALA A 453 -0.67 -1.46 12.64
CA ALA A 453 -0.77 -2.92 12.62
C ALA A 453 -1.33 -3.34 11.27
N ILE A 454 -0.77 -4.42 10.72
CA ILE A 454 -1.41 -5.16 9.64
C ILE A 454 -2.11 -6.33 10.33
N ALA A 455 -3.41 -6.18 10.57
CA ALA A 455 -4.22 -7.25 11.12
C ALA A 455 -4.33 -8.40 10.08
N ASP A 456 -4.95 -9.53 10.42
CA ASP A 456 -5.05 -10.66 9.48
C ASP A 456 -5.67 -10.22 8.14
N PRO A 457 -5.34 -10.86 6.99
CA PRO A 457 -5.83 -10.43 5.67
C PRO A 457 -7.34 -10.27 5.57
N VAL A 458 -8.09 -11.06 6.33
CA VAL A 458 -9.55 -11.03 6.35
C VAL A 458 -10.01 -9.76 7.06
N SER A 459 -9.42 -9.40 8.20
CA SER A 459 -9.67 -8.12 8.87
C SER A 459 -9.22 -6.90 8.04
N ILE A 460 -8.10 -7.01 7.30
CA ILE A 460 -7.65 -5.98 6.34
C ILE A 460 -8.71 -5.79 5.26
N MET A 461 -9.17 -6.89 4.67
CA MET A 461 -10.21 -6.88 3.66
C MET A 461 -11.50 -6.29 4.22
N HIS A 462 -11.97 -6.76 5.37
CA HIS A 462 -13.16 -6.23 6.06
C HIS A 462 -13.05 -4.73 6.31
N LYS A 463 -11.92 -4.24 6.84
CA LYS A 463 -11.70 -2.80 7.02
C LYS A 463 -11.67 -2.03 5.71
N ALA A 464 -11.02 -2.57 4.68
CA ALA A 464 -10.97 -1.95 3.36
C ALA A 464 -12.37 -1.82 2.73
N ILE A 465 -13.30 -2.73 3.07
CA ILE A 465 -14.70 -2.72 2.63
C ILE A 465 -15.69 -2.25 3.71
N GLU A 466 -15.22 -1.74 4.86
CA GLU A 466 -16.08 -1.21 5.93
C GLU A 466 -16.47 0.25 5.69
N GLY A 467 -15.73 0.94 4.81
CA GLY A 467 -16.00 2.34 4.48
C GLY A 467 -17.44 2.55 4.00
N GLU A 468 -18.00 3.73 4.27
CA GLU A 468 -19.40 4.08 3.94
C GLU A 468 -19.79 3.79 2.48
N LEU A 469 -18.82 3.83 1.57
CA LEU A 469 -18.99 3.53 0.15
C LEU A 469 -19.33 2.05 -0.13
N TYR A 470 -18.84 1.14 0.71
CA TYR A 470 -18.98 -0.31 0.55
C TYR A 470 -20.15 -0.88 1.36
N GLN A 471 -20.65 -0.16 2.36
CA GLN A 471 -21.85 -0.55 3.13
C GLN A 471 -23.12 -0.65 2.27
N ARG A 472 -23.12 -0.05 1.07
CA ARG A 472 -24.22 -0.14 0.10
C ARG A 472 -24.13 -1.37 -0.81
N LEU A 473 -23.05 -2.15 -0.72
CA LEU A 473 -22.91 -3.38 -1.50
C LEU A 473 -23.71 -4.49 -0.84
N VAL A 474 -24.63 -5.07 -1.60
CA VAL A 474 -25.41 -6.23 -1.18
C VAL A 474 -24.79 -7.45 -1.87
N VAL A 475 -24.45 -8.48 -1.09
CA VAL A 475 -24.07 -9.78 -1.64
C VAL A 475 -25.36 -10.48 -2.03
N CYS A 476 -25.57 -10.67 -3.34
CA CYS A 476 -26.67 -11.47 -3.88
C CYS A 476 -26.14 -12.89 -4.11
N ASP A 477 -26.85 -13.90 -3.61
CA ASP A 477 -26.54 -15.32 -3.77
C ASP A 477 -27.07 -15.92 -5.08
#